data_AF-A0A7J4Q9H3-F1
#
_entry.id   AF-A0A7J4Q9H3-F1
#
_cell.length_a   1.000
_cell.length_b   1.000
_cell.length_c   1.000
_cell.angle_alpha   90.00
_cell.angle_beta   90.00
_cell.angle_gamma   90.00
#
_symmetry.space_group_name_H-M   'P 1'
#
loop_
_entity.id
_entity.type
_entity.pdbx_description
1 polymer ?
#
loop_
_entity_poly.entity_id
_entity_poly.type
_entity_poly.pdbx_seq_one_letter_code
_entity_poly.pdbx_strand_id
1 'polypeptide(L)'
;MYKERTKEKIYNICIAEGSFIPLASIDTEQIKSIVHIALMDLFAVQQWLKIAKKDGLEWNAIYKLHYDILHELIEAFLRFDKMKVRTHECLFVFLCEKHPELELDWDFFEKI
;
A
#
# COMPACT_ATOMS: atom_id res chain seq x y z
N MET A 1 -8.72 -7.08 26.45
CA MET A 1 -9.81 -6.59 25.58
C MET A 1 -9.16 -5.90 24.41
N TYR A 2 -8.97 -6.58 23.28
CA TYR A 2 -8.49 -5.91 22.06
C TYR A 2 -9.60 -4.94 21.64
N LYS A 3 -9.33 -3.63 21.73
CA LYS A 3 -10.26 -2.63 21.23
C LYS A 3 -10.35 -2.85 19.71
N GLU A 4 -11.54 -3.13 19.22
CA GLU A 4 -11.84 -3.25 17.79
C GLU A 4 -11.20 -2.07 17.03
N ARG A 5 -10.38 -2.38 16.02
CA ARG A 5 -9.66 -1.42 15.18
C ARG A 5 -10.50 -1.13 13.94
N THR A 6 -11.67 -0.53 14.12
CA THR A 6 -12.53 -0.24 12.98
C THR A 6 -11.85 0.72 12.00
N LYS A 7 -12.13 0.57 10.69
CA LYS A 7 -11.69 1.47 9.61
C LYS A 7 -11.84 2.94 10.00
N GLU A 8 -13.03 3.33 10.47
CA GLU A 8 -13.35 4.70 10.88
C GLU A 8 -12.42 5.21 11.99
N LYS A 9 -12.13 4.37 12.97
CA LYS A 9 -11.27 4.74 14.09
C LYS A 9 -9.82 4.95 13.66
N ILE A 10 -9.31 4.07 12.79
CA ILE A 10 -7.95 4.21 12.25
C ILE A 10 -7.84 5.45 11.37
N TYR A 11 -8.85 5.71 10.53
CA TYR A 11 -8.91 6.90 9.70
C TYR A 11 -8.87 8.18 10.56
N ASN A 12 -9.65 8.22 11.65
CA ASN A 12 -9.66 9.34 12.59
C ASN A 12 -8.31 9.53 13.31
N ILE A 13 -7.62 8.44 13.68
CA ILE A 13 -6.26 8.50 14.24
C ILE A 13 -5.29 9.09 13.21
N CYS A 14 -5.33 8.62 11.97
CA CYS A 14 -4.48 9.12 10.88
C CYS A 14 -4.69 10.62 10.60
N ILE A 15 -5.94 11.11 10.71
CA ILE A 15 -6.23 12.56 10.65
C ILE A 15 -5.58 13.27 11.83
N ALA A 16 -5.82 12.80 13.05
CA ALA A 16 -5.32 13.45 14.26
C ALA A 16 -3.78 13.55 14.30
N GLU A 17 -3.10 12.56 13.73
CA GLU A 17 -1.63 12.52 13.63
C GLU A 17 -1.07 13.32 12.45
N GLY A 18 -1.92 13.86 11.56
CA GLY A 18 -1.47 14.56 10.35
C GLY A 18 -0.78 13.62 9.35
N SER A 19 -1.24 12.37 9.28
CA SER A 19 -0.68 11.33 8.40
C SER A 19 -1.11 11.50 6.94
N PHE A 20 -2.18 12.25 6.68
CA PHE A 20 -2.62 12.64 5.34
C PHE A 20 -2.06 14.02 4.99
N ILE A 21 -1.17 14.07 4.00
CA ILE A 21 -0.43 15.26 3.61
C ILE A 21 -0.89 15.66 2.20
N PRO A 22 -1.74 16.69 2.08
CA PRO A 22 -2.09 17.25 0.78
C PRO A 22 -0.85 17.79 0.07
N LEU A 23 -0.74 17.49 -1.21
CA LEU A 23 0.33 17.96 -2.09
C LEU A 23 -0.13 19.18 -2.88
N ALA A 24 0.73 20.19 -2.98
CA ALA A 24 0.42 21.40 -3.75
C ALA A 24 0.33 21.14 -5.26
N SER A 25 1.11 20.17 -5.75
CA SER A 25 1.21 19.81 -7.17
C SER A 25 1.46 18.32 -7.33
N ILE A 26 1.14 17.81 -8.52
CA ILE A 26 1.44 16.44 -8.93
C ILE A 26 2.85 16.44 -9.52
N ASP A 27 3.74 15.62 -8.98
CA ASP A 27 5.06 15.35 -9.56
C ASP A 27 4.99 14.08 -10.40
N THR A 28 4.78 14.24 -11.70
CA THR A 28 4.60 13.11 -12.62
C THR A 28 5.87 12.27 -12.79
N GLU A 29 7.06 12.87 -12.66
CA GLU A 29 8.32 12.15 -12.81
C GLU A 29 8.61 11.29 -11.57
N GLN A 30 8.30 11.82 -10.38
CA GLN A 30 8.33 11.02 -9.16
C GLN A 30 7.35 9.86 -9.23
N ILE A 31 6.11 10.09 -9.66
CA ILE A 31 5.10 9.02 -9.78
C ILE A 31 5.56 7.95 -10.78
N LYS A 32 6.06 8.34 -11.96
CA LYS A 32 6.62 7.40 -12.94
C LYS A 32 7.76 6.58 -12.34
N SER A 33 8.64 7.20 -11.56
CA SER A 33 9.76 6.52 -10.92
C SER A 33 9.28 5.46 -9.92
N ILE A 34 8.30 5.79 -9.08
CA ILE A 34 7.70 4.84 -8.12
C ILE A 34 7.07 3.66 -8.87
N VAL A 35 6.25 3.94 -9.89
CA VAL A 35 5.62 2.88 -10.71
C VAL A 35 6.67 2.01 -11.40
N HIS A 36 7.75 2.61 -11.91
CA HIS A 36 8.81 1.86 -12.56
C HIS A 36 9.51 0.88 -11.60
N ILE A 37 9.81 1.32 -10.37
CA ILE A 37 10.41 0.47 -9.32
C ILE A 37 9.48 -0.70 -9.01
N ALA A 38 8.20 -0.42 -8.72
CA ALA A 38 7.21 -1.45 -8.42
C ALA A 38 7.07 -2.49 -9.54
N LEU A 39 7.14 -2.06 -10.80
CA LEU A 39 7.09 -2.97 -11.96
C LEU A 39 8.38 -3.80 -12.11
N MET A 40 9.55 -3.24 -11.79
CA MET A 40 10.81 -3.99 -11.77
C MET A 40 10.79 -5.07 -10.67
N ASP A 41 10.29 -4.73 -9.49
CA ASP A 41 10.14 -5.66 -8.37
C ASP A 41 9.10 -6.74 -8.67
N LEU A 42 8.00 -6.39 -9.34
CA LEU A 42 7.02 -7.35 -9.83
C LEU A 42 7.63 -8.33 -10.83
N PHE A 43 8.48 -7.85 -11.74
CA PHE A 43 9.19 -8.73 -12.67
C PHE A 43 10.15 -9.67 -11.91
N ALA A 44 10.87 -9.16 -10.91
CA ALA A 44 11.79 -9.96 -10.10
C ALA A 44 11.06 -11.07 -9.32
N VAL A 45 9.97 -10.72 -8.61
CA VAL A 45 9.21 -11.69 -7.82
C VAL A 45 8.57 -12.77 -8.69
N GLN A 46 8.14 -12.42 -9.92
CA GLN A 46 7.67 -13.39 -10.91
C GLN A 46 8.75 -14.40 -11.33
N GLN A 47 10.02 -13.98 -11.39
CA GLN A 47 11.11 -14.95 -11.63
C GLN A 47 11.33 -15.85 -10.41
N TRP A 48 11.23 -15.32 -9.19
CA TRP A 48 11.39 -16.10 -7.97
C TRP A 48 10.29 -17.14 -7.78
N LEU A 49 9.04 -16.80 -8.10
CA LEU A 49 7.91 -17.73 -8.07
C LEU A 49 8.13 -18.97 -8.94
N LYS A 50 8.88 -18.88 -10.04
CA LYS A 50 9.18 -20.02 -10.93
C LYS A 50 10.15 -21.03 -10.31
N ILE A 51 10.97 -20.59 -9.35
CA ILE A 51 12.01 -21.41 -8.72
C ILE A 51 11.71 -21.70 -7.24
N ALA A 52 10.67 -21.08 -6.68
CA ALA A 52 10.28 -21.25 -5.30
C ALA A 52 9.81 -22.69 -5.02
N LYS A 53 10.32 -23.26 -3.93
CA LYS A 53 9.90 -24.56 -3.41
C LYS A 53 8.74 -24.34 -2.45
N LYS A 54 7.75 -25.23 -2.46
CA LYS A 54 6.52 -25.12 -1.66
C LYS A 54 6.76 -24.80 -0.17
N ASP A 55 7.80 -25.35 0.43
CA ASP A 55 8.16 -25.15 1.85
C ASP A 55 9.49 -24.38 2.01
N GLY A 56 9.85 -23.57 1.01
CA GLY A 56 11.09 -22.80 0.97
C GLY A 56 11.05 -21.54 1.83
N LEU A 57 12.22 -21.11 2.33
CA LEU A 57 12.33 -19.87 3.13
C LEU A 57 12.15 -18.60 2.28
N GLU A 58 12.26 -18.71 0.96
CA GLU A 58 12.05 -17.64 -0.02
C GLU A 58 10.63 -17.07 0.00
N TRP A 59 9.63 -17.82 0.48
CA TRP A 59 8.24 -17.34 0.55
C TRP A 59 8.07 -16.10 1.40
N ASN A 60 8.85 -15.95 2.48
CA ASN A 60 8.84 -14.74 3.29
C ASN A 60 9.33 -13.52 2.49
N ALA A 61 10.38 -13.70 1.68
CA ALA A 61 10.88 -12.64 0.81
C ALA A 61 9.90 -12.32 -0.32
N ILE A 62 9.30 -13.34 -0.93
CA ILE A 62 8.26 -13.21 -1.96
C ILE A 62 7.04 -12.45 -1.41
N TYR A 63 6.60 -12.77 -0.20
CA TYR A 63 5.49 -12.11 0.47
C TYR A 63 5.79 -10.63 0.69
N LYS A 64 6.92 -10.32 1.33
CA LYS A 64 7.33 -8.93 1.59
C LYS A 64 7.44 -8.11 0.33
N LEU A 65 8.04 -8.68 -0.73
CA LEU A 65 8.19 -7.98 -1.99
C LEU A 65 6.83 -7.68 -2.65
N HIS A 66 5.88 -8.62 -2.65
CA HIS A 66 4.52 -8.33 -3.13
C HIS A 66 3.82 -7.25 -2.31
N TYR A 67 4.00 -7.26 -0.99
CA TYR A 67 3.44 -6.24 -0.11
C TYR A 67 4.04 -4.85 -0.39
N ASP A 68 5.35 -4.76 -0.57
CA ASP A 68 6.04 -3.53 -0.92
C ASP A 68 5.60 -3.00 -2.29
N ILE A 69 5.49 -3.88 -3.31
CA ILE A 69 4.95 -3.53 -4.64
C ILE A 69 3.54 -2.94 -4.51
N LEU A 70 2.66 -3.57 -3.74
CA LEU A 70 1.29 -3.07 -3.53
C LEU A 70 1.32 -1.67 -2.90
N HIS A 71 2.14 -1.49 -1.88
CA HIS A 71 2.29 -0.20 -1.20
C HIS A 71 2.79 0.90 -2.16
N GLU A 72 3.82 0.62 -2.96
CA GLU A 72 4.37 1.57 -3.94
C GLU A 72 3.34 1.96 -5.00
N LEU A 73 2.57 1.00 -5.52
CA LEU A 73 1.53 1.26 -6.51
C LEU A 73 0.40 2.12 -5.93
N ILE A 74 -0.02 1.86 -4.69
CA ILE A 74 -1.02 2.69 -4.01
C ILE A 74 -0.44 4.09 -3.72
N GLU A 75 0.81 4.21 -3.28
CA GLU A 75 1.43 5.52 -3.07
C GLU A 75 1.46 6.33 -4.37
N ALA A 76 1.85 5.70 -5.49
CA ALA A 76 1.82 6.32 -6.80
C ALA A 76 0.41 6.77 -7.19
N PHE A 77 -0.60 5.94 -6.93
CA PHE A 77 -2.01 6.25 -7.18
C PHE A 77 -2.48 7.47 -6.37
N LEU A 78 -2.30 7.46 -5.04
CA LEU A 78 -2.74 8.56 -4.16
C LEU A 78 -2.04 9.90 -4.47
N ARG A 79 -0.84 9.86 -5.03
CA ARG A 79 -0.14 11.07 -5.48
C ARG A 79 -0.81 11.73 -6.67
N PHE A 80 -1.52 10.99 -7.53
CA PHE A 80 -2.39 11.58 -8.55
C PHE A 80 -3.58 12.32 -7.92
N ASP A 81 -4.07 11.84 -6.77
CA ASP A 81 -5.08 12.53 -5.96
C ASP A 81 -4.51 13.68 -5.11
N LYS A 82 -3.25 14.06 -5.36
CA LYS A 82 -2.52 15.06 -4.58
C LYS A 82 -2.46 14.74 -3.09
N MET A 83 -2.34 13.46 -2.76
CA MET A 83 -2.21 13.01 -1.38
C MET A 83 -0.91 12.22 -1.19
N LYS A 84 -0.19 12.52 -0.12
CA LYS A 84 0.87 11.67 0.41
C LYS A 84 0.46 11.16 1.79
N VAL A 85 0.71 9.89 2.06
CA VAL A 85 0.38 9.27 3.34
C VAL A 85 1.65 8.79 4.05
N ARG A 86 1.72 8.95 5.38
CA ARG A 86 2.94 8.69 6.16
C ARG A 86 3.20 7.21 6.48
N THR A 87 2.15 6.42 6.67
CA THR A 87 2.25 5.03 7.14
C THR A 87 1.41 4.12 6.27
N HIS A 88 1.78 2.84 6.19
CA HIS A 88 1.06 1.87 5.37
C HIS A 88 -0.38 1.67 5.86
N GLU A 89 -0.59 1.63 7.18
CA GLU A 89 -1.92 1.54 7.78
C GLU A 89 -2.79 2.73 7.37
N CYS A 90 -2.25 3.95 7.46
CA CYS A 90 -2.97 5.14 7.03
C CYS A 90 -3.22 5.14 5.51
N LEU A 91 -2.30 4.57 4.73
CA LEU A 91 -2.43 4.50 3.29
C LEU A 91 -3.59 3.57 2.88
N PHE A 92 -3.71 2.40 3.49
CA PHE A 92 -4.83 1.49 3.24
C PHE A 92 -6.16 2.06 3.73
N VAL A 93 -6.21 2.67 4.92
CA VAL A 93 -7.46 3.22 5.44
C VAL A 93 -7.92 4.42 4.60
N PHE A 94 -6.99 5.23 4.08
CA PHE A 94 -7.32 6.32 3.17
C PHE A 94 -7.91 5.78 1.87
N LEU A 95 -7.28 4.75 1.29
CA LEU A 95 -7.74 4.13 0.05
C LEU A 95 -9.15 3.55 0.21
N CYS A 96 -9.41 2.80 1.29
CA CYS A 96 -10.73 2.22 1.57
C CYS A 96 -11.81 3.29 1.83
N GLU A 97 -11.43 4.46 2.34
CA GLU A 97 -12.37 5.53 2.67
C GLU A 97 -12.64 6.47 1.49
N LYS A 98 -11.63 6.73 0.64
CA LYS A 98 -11.70 7.70 -0.46
C LYS A 98 -11.91 7.08 -1.82
N HIS A 99 -11.61 5.79 -1.97
CA HIS A 99 -11.74 5.05 -3.22
C HIS A 99 -12.56 3.78 -3.05
N PRO A 100 -13.84 3.87 -2.59
CA PRO A 100 -14.71 2.71 -2.46
C PRO A 100 -14.97 1.99 -3.79
N GLU A 101 -14.78 2.65 -4.93
CA GLU A 101 -14.85 2.07 -6.27
C GLU A 101 -13.81 0.97 -6.54
N LEU A 102 -12.75 0.91 -5.75
CA LEU A 102 -11.74 -0.16 -5.84
C LEU A 102 -12.20 -1.45 -5.13
N GLU A 103 -13.34 -1.42 -4.44
CA GLU A 103 -13.94 -2.56 -3.73
C GLU A 103 -12.97 -3.27 -2.78
N LEU A 104 -12.04 -2.51 -2.19
CA LEU A 104 -11.04 -3.05 -1.29
C LEU A 104 -11.63 -3.29 0.09
N ASP A 105 -11.34 -4.47 0.63
CA ASP A 105 -11.83 -4.91 1.93
C ASP A 105 -10.86 -4.50 3.05
N TRP A 106 -11.31 -3.67 3.98
CA TRP A 106 -10.54 -3.33 5.17
C TRP A 106 -10.18 -4.58 5.99
N ASP A 107 -11.09 -5.56 6.05
CA ASP A 107 -10.87 -6.80 6.80
C ASP A 107 -9.79 -7.68 6.16
N PHE A 108 -9.42 -7.44 4.89
CA PHE A 108 -8.25 -8.04 4.28
C PHE A 108 -6.97 -7.36 4.77
N PHE A 109 -6.94 -6.02 4.76
CA PHE A 109 -5.74 -5.26 5.17
C PHE A 109 -5.38 -5.41 6.64
N GLU A 110 -6.35 -5.68 7.52
CA GLU A 110 -6.05 -5.97 8.93
C GLU A 110 -5.38 -7.33 9.17
N LYS A 111 -5.46 -8.25 8.20
CA LYS A 111 -4.98 -9.63 8.34
C LYS A 111 -3.60 -9.87 7.73
N ILE A 112 -3.06 -8.89 7.00
CA ILE A 112 -1.76 -8.97 6.30
C ILE A 112 -0.63 -8.25 7.04
#